data_AF-A0A845DQI7-F1
#
_entry.id   AF-A0A845DQI7-F1
#
_cell.length_a   1.000
_cell.length_b   1.000
_cell.length_c   1.000
_cell.angle_alpha   90.00
_cell.angle_beta   90.00
_cell.angle_gamma   90.00
#
_symmetry.space_group_name_H-M   'P 1'
#
loop_
_entity.id
_entity.type
_entity.pdbx_description
1 polymer ?
#
loop_
_entity_poly.entity_id
_entity_poly.type
_entity_poly.pdbx_seq_one_letter_code
_entity_poly.pdbx_strand_id
1 'polypeptide(L)'
;MNGVNLWIFIGCGIVLLFTLDVLLKKLLGVKKRRSVHETSGKKAYQWVRGVAAVVFVSLLWPVLSLDSPFYQRVFWVSFLVIMTGIEVWFEYRYIKASRQFIKTLALGSVLITFALFIQ
;
A
#
# COMPACT_ATOMS: atom_id res chain seq x y z
N MET A 1 -8.73 19.20 -11.60
CA MET A 1 -10.09 18.70 -11.29
C MET A 1 -10.79 19.72 -10.40
N ASN A 2 -12.05 20.06 -10.68
CA ASN A 2 -12.85 20.85 -9.74
C ASN A 2 -13.00 20.08 -8.42
N GLY A 3 -13.07 20.76 -7.28
CA GLY A 3 -13.13 20.12 -5.95
C GLY A 3 -14.21 19.04 -5.84
N VAL A 4 -15.38 19.27 -6.45
CA VAL A 4 -16.49 18.29 -6.48
C VAL A 4 -16.14 17.02 -7.27
N ASN A 5 -15.43 17.14 -8.39
CA ASN A 5 -15.00 15.98 -9.19
C ASN A 5 -13.94 15.15 -8.45
N LEU A 6 -13.11 15.80 -7.63
CA LEU A 6 -12.14 15.12 -6.77
C LEU A 6 -12.84 14.26 -5.71
N TRP A 7 -13.86 14.80 -5.03
CA TRP A 7 -14.63 14.05 -4.03
C TRP A 7 -15.37 12.85 -4.62
N ILE A 8 -15.96 13.01 -5.81
CA ILE A 8 -16.61 11.91 -6.54
C ILE A 8 -15.59 10.82 -6.90
N PHE A 9 -14.41 11.22 -7.40
CA PHE A 9 -13.34 10.28 -7.76
C PHE A 9 -12.81 9.50 -6.55
N ILE A 10 -12.61 10.18 -5.41
CA ILE A 10 -12.23 9.54 -4.15
C ILE A 10 -13.33 8.57 -3.68
N GLY A 11 -14.59 8.99 -3.72
CA GLY A 11 -15.74 8.16 -3.36
C GLY A 11 -15.82 6.88 -4.20
N CYS A 12 -15.69 7.00 -5.53
CA CYS A 12 -15.63 5.85 -6.43
C CYS A 12 -14.45 4.92 -6.13
N GLY A 13 -13.27 5.47 -5.84
CA GLY A 13 -12.10 4.67 -5.45
C GLY A 13 -12.31 3.86 -4.18
N ILE A 14 -12.93 4.45 -3.15
CA ILE A 14 -13.25 3.75 -1.90
C ILE A 14 -14.23 2.59 -2.15
N VAL A 15 -15.29 2.83 -2.94
CA VAL A 15 -16.28 1.79 -3.30
C VAL A 15 -15.62 0.66 -4.09
N LEU A 16 -14.71 0.99 -5.00
CA LEU A 16 -13.99 0.01 -5.80
C LEU A 16 -13.07 -0.85 -4.94
N LEU A 17 -12.30 -0.25 -4.02
CA LEU A 17 -11.47 -0.97 -3.06
C LEU A 17 -12.30 -1.88 -2.16
N PHE A 18 -13.46 -1.43 -1.70
CA PHE A 18 -14.36 -2.23 -0.86
C PHE A 18 -14.93 -3.43 -1.62
N THR A 19 -15.38 -3.22 -2.85
CA THR A 19 -15.89 -4.28 -3.73
C THR A 19 -14.81 -5.32 -4.02
N LEU A 20 -13.59 -4.86 -4.32
CA LEU A 20 -12.44 -5.73 -4.56
C LEU A 20 -12.08 -6.54 -3.31
N ASP A 21 -12.11 -5.92 -2.11
CA ASP A 21 -11.87 -6.59 -0.83
C ASP A 21 -12.88 -7.72 -0.60
N VAL A 22 -14.17 -7.46 -0.82
CA VAL A 22 -15.23 -8.46 -0.67
C VAL A 22 -15.07 -9.61 -1.66
N LEU A 23 -14.81 -9.30 -2.95
CA LEU A 23 -14.57 -10.29 -3.99
C LEU A 23 -13.35 -11.17 -3.68
N LEU A 24 -12.23 -10.57 -3.31
CA LEU A 24 -10.99 -11.27 -2.99
C LEU A 24 -11.13 -12.13 -1.74
N LYS A 25 -11.83 -11.65 -0.69
CA LYS A 25 -12.15 -12.48 0.49
C LYS A 25 -12.97 -13.71 0.11
N LYS A 26 -13.96 -13.55 -0.78
CA LYS A 26 -14.85 -14.62 -1.23
C LYS A 26 -14.11 -15.62 -2.14
N LEU A 27 -13.32 -15.14 -3.10
CA LEU A 27 -12.54 -15.95 -4.04
C LEU A 27 -11.41 -16.74 -3.36
N LEU A 28 -10.75 -16.13 -2.38
CA LEU A 28 -9.57 -16.72 -1.74
C LEU A 28 -9.89 -17.54 -0.49
N GLY A 29 -11.17 -17.64 -0.10
CA GLY A 29 -11.61 -18.42 1.06
C GLY A 29 -10.98 -17.96 2.39
N VAL A 30 -10.57 -16.70 2.47
CA VAL A 30 -9.80 -16.17 3.60
C VAL A 30 -10.75 -15.90 4.77
N LYS A 31 -10.97 -16.92 5.62
CA LYS A 31 -11.85 -16.84 6.81
C LYS A 31 -11.32 -15.96 7.94
N LYS A 32 -10.00 -15.76 8.06
CA LYS A 32 -9.38 -14.90 9.09
C LYS A 32 -8.18 -14.16 8.53
N ARG A 33 -8.12 -12.85 8.79
CA ARG A 33 -6.94 -11.99 8.56
C ARG A 33 -5.88 -12.38 9.58
N ARG A 34 -5.12 -13.45 9.34
CA ARG A 34 -3.90 -13.70 10.12
C ARG A 34 -2.96 -12.53 9.85
N SER A 35 -2.56 -11.82 10.89
CA SER A 35 -1.62 -10.73 10.76
C SER A 35 -0.21 -11.29 10.81
N VAL A 36 0.73 -10.67 10.07
CA VAL A 36 2.16 -10.98 10.17
C VAL A 36 2.64 -10.80 11.63
N HIS A 37 1.94 -9.96 12.42
CA HIS A 37 2.20 -9.77 13.85
C HIS A 37 2.00 -11.02 14.73
N GLU A 38 1.25 -12.04 14.27
CA GLU A 38 1.06 -13.29 15.03
C GLU A 38 2.09 -14.36 14.66
N THR A 39 2.98 -14.06 13.71
CA THR A 39 3.99 -15.00 13.22
C THR A 39 5.37 -14.68 13.79
N SER A 40 6.28 -15.65 13.73
CA SER A 40 7.70 -15.47 14.08
C SER A 40 8.39 -14.34 13.30
N GLY A 41 7.81 -13.91 12.17
CA GLY A 41 8.26 -12.80 11.34
C GLY A 41 7.94 -11.40 11.87
N LYS A 42 7.19 -11.26 12.97
CA LYS A 42 6.77 -9.95 13.52
C LYS A 42 7.94 -8.99 13.72
N LYS A 43 9.01 -9.45 14.37
CA LYS A 43 10.18 -8.60 14.68
C LYS A 43 10.87 -8.14 13.40
N ALA A 44 11.04 -9.03 12.42
CA ALA A 44 11.62 -8.70 11.12
C ALA A 44 10.74 -7.73 10.32
N TYR A 45 9.42 -7.92 10.35
CA TYR A 45 8.46 -7.01 9.70
C TYR A 45 8.52 -5.60 10.30
N GLN A 46 8.53 -5.50 11.64
CA GLN A 46 8.66 -4.22 12.34
C GLN A 46 10.01 -3.55 12.08
N TRP A 47 11.10 -4.31 12.02
CA TRP A 47 12.43 -3.78 11.70
C TRP A 47 12.49 -3.22 10.28
N VAL A 48 12.09 -4.00 9.28
CA VAL A 48 12.12 -3.56 7.87
C VAL A 48 11.20 -2.36 7.66
N ARG A 49 10.00 -2.36 8.26
CA ARG A 49 9.07 -1.23 8.19
C ARG A 49 9.61 0.00 8.92
N GLY A 50 10.27 -0.20 10.06
CA GLY A 50 10.90 0.87 10.83
C GLY A 50 12.06 1.51 10.07
N VAL A 51 12.95 0.71 9.50
CA VAL A 51 14.07 1.20 8.67
C VAL A 51 13.55 1.94 7.44
N ALA A 52 12.56 1.38 6.75
CA ALA A 52 11.93 2.05 5.62
C ALA A 52 11.35 3.41 6.04
N ALA A 53 10.57 3.47 7.13
CA ALA A 53 10.00 4.72 7.63
C ALA A 53 11.08 5.77 7.97
N VAL A 54 12.18 5.37 8.63
CA VAL A 54 13.28 6.29 8.95
C VAL A 54 13.94 6.83 7.69
N VAL A 55 14.22 5.97 6.70
CA VAL A 55 14.78 6.39 5.41
C VAL A 55 13.85 7.39 4.72
N PHE A 56 12.55 7.09 4.65
CA PHE A 56 11.58 8.00 4.02
C PHE A 56 11.46 9.34 4.75
N VAL A 57 11.43 9.33 6.09
CA VAL A 57 11.38 10.57 6.88
C VAL A 57 12.65 11.40 6.68
N SER A 58 13.82 10.77 6.61
CA SER A 58 15.07 11.49 6.34
C SER A 58 15.13 12.12 4.94
N LEU A 59 14.47 11.48 3.96
CA LEU A 59 14.39 11.96 2.58
C LEU A 59 13.25 12.97 2.35
N LEU A 60 12.31 13.14 3.30
CA LEU A 60 11.25 14.13 3.18
C LEU A 60 11.80 15.54 3.04
N TRP A 61 12.78 15.91 3.87
CA TRP A 61 13.37 17.25 3.86
C TRP A 61 13.97 17.63 2.49
N PRO A 62 14.90 16.85 1.91
CA PRO A 62 15.46 17.18 0.60
C PRO A 62 14.41 17.14 -0.51
N VAL A 63 13.44 16.23 -0.47
CA VAL A 63 12.40 16.14 -1.51
C VAL A 63 11.42 17.30 -1.45
N LEU A 64 11.06 17.78 -0.26
CA LEU A 64 10.20 18.95 -0.08
C LEU A 64 10.92 20.25 -0.42
N SER A 65 12.24 20.31 -0.25
CA SER A 65 13.05 21.45 -0.67
C SER A 65 13.23 21.56 -2.19
N LEU A 66 12.92 20.49 -2.94
CA LEU A 66 12.85 20.52 -4.38
C LEU A 66 11.46 21.05 -4.79
N ASP A 67 11.42 22.29 -5.28
CA ASP A 67 10.23 22.95 -5.87
C ASP A 67 9.82 22.35 -7.23
N SER A 68 9.98 21.04 -7.39
CA SER A 68 9.61 20.33 -8.59
C SER A 68 8.56 19.28 -8.27
N PRO A 69 7.32 19.46 -8.77
CA PRO A 69 6.23 18.52 -8.53
C PRO A 69 6.55 17.12 -9.08
N PHE A 70 7.45 17.01 -10.06
CA PHE A 70 7.90 15.73 -10.59
C PHE A 70 8.66 14.88 -9.55
N TYR A 71 9.62 15.46 -8.82
CA TYR A 71 10.40 14.70 -7.83
C TYR A 71 9.55 14.32 -6.63
N GLN A 72 8.65 15.19 -6.20
CA GLN A 72 7.67 14.87 -5.15
C GLN A 72 6.75 13.71 -5.57
N ARG A 73 6.28 13.71 -6.82
CA ARG A 73 5.48 12.59 -7.38
C ARG A 73 6.24 11.27 -7.34
N VAL A 74 7.46 11.24 -7.86
CA VAL A 74 8.29 10.02 -7.88
C VAL A 74 8.55 9.52 -6.47
N PHE A 75 8.79 10.42 -5.51
CA PHE A 75 8.99 10.07 -4.11
C PHE A 75 7.77 9.41 -3.47
N TRP A 76 6.57 9.99 -3.61
CA TRP A 76 5.35 9.42 -3.03
C TRP A 76 4.96 8.08 -3.65
N VAL A 77 5.13 7.93 -4.97
CA VAL A 77 4.84 6.67 -5.67
C VAL A 77 5.84 5.59 -5.27
N SER A 78 7.15 5.91 -5.25
CA SER A 78 8.19 4.97 -4.82
C SER A 78 8.00 4.54 -3.37
N PHE A 79 7.58 5.45 -2.48
CA PHE A 79 7.18 5.12 -1.11
C PHE A 79 6.07 4.07 -1.06
N LEU A 80 4.96 4.31 -1.77
CA LEU A 80 3.83 3.39 -1.79
C LEU A 80 4.22 2.03 -2.37
N VAL A 81 5.03 2.00 -3.43
CA VAL A 81 5.51 0.76 -4.05
C VAL A 81 6.39 -0.03 -3.09
N ILE A 82 7.36 0.61 -2.44
CA ILE A 82 8.28 -0.06 -1.51
C ILE A 82 7.52 -0.60 -0.30
N MET A 83 6.63 0.19 0.30
CA MET A 83 5.83 -0.23 1.45
C MET A 83 4.90 -1.39 1.09
N THR A 84 4.21 -1.30 -0.05
CA THR A 84 3.37 -2.40 -0.56
C THR A 84 4.21 -3.64 -0.81
N GLY A 85 5.38 -3.50 -1.43
CA GLY A 85 6.31 -4.60 -1.71
C GLY A 85 6.80 -5.30 -0.45
N ILE A 86 7.09 -4.55 0.62
CA ILE A 86 7.45 -5.10 1.93
C ILE A 86 6.27 -5.90 2.51
N GLU A 87 5.05 -5.36 2.51
CA GLU A 87 3.87 -6.06 3.01
C GLU A 87 3.61 -7.37 2.26
N VAL A 88 3.64 -7.30 0.94
CA VAL A 88 3.56 -8.41 -0.01
C VAL A 88 4.65 -9.45 0.29
N TRP A 89 5.93 -9.08 0.33
CA TRP A 89 7.01 -10.02 0.62
C TRP A 89 6.85 -10.76 1.95
N PHE A 90 6.47 -10.03 3.01
CA PHE A 90 6.26 -10.62 4.33
C PHE A 90 5.01 -11.52 4.38
N GLU A 91 3.91 -11.12 3.77
CA GLU A 91 2.71 -11.96 3.66
C GLU A 91 3.01 -13.26 2.89
N TYR A 92 3.76 -13.18 1.79
CA TYR A 92 4.20 -14.38 1.05
C TYR A 92 5.09 -15.29 1.88
N ARG A 93 6.05 -14.71 2.63
CA ARG A 93 7.03 -15.50 3.37
C ARG A 93 6.46 -16.15 4.63
N TYR A 94 5.60 -15.45 5.36
CA TYR A 94 5.14 -15.85 6.71
C TYR A 94 3.68 -16.31 6.76
N ILE A 95 2.85 -15.94 5.77
CA ILE A 95 1.42 -16.29 5.71
C ILE A 95 1.13 -17.12 4.46
N LYS A 96 2.03 -18.06 4.12
CA LYS A 96 1.91 -18.96 2.94
C LYS A 96 0.56 -19.68 2.83
N ALA A 97 -0.10 -19.95 3.95
CA ALA A 97 -1.37 -20.69 3.99
C ALA A 97 -2.59 -19.86 3.56
N SER A 98 -2.48 -18.54 3.53
CA SER A 98 -3.59 -17.67 3.16
C SER A 98 -3.13 -16.84 1.98
N ARG A 99 -3.83 -16.96 0.85
CA ARG A 99 -3.58 -16.20 -0.39
C ARG A 99 -3.77 -14.66 -0.21
N GLN A 100 -3.74 -14.16 1.01
CA GLN A 100 -3.78 -12.74 1.39
C GLN A 100 -2.73 -11.90 0.66
N PHE A 101 -1.55 -12.46 0.38
CA PHE A 101 -0.56 -11.82 -0.48
C PHE A 101 -1.13 -11.29 -1.80
N ILE A 102 -1.92 -12.12 -2.49
CA ILE A 102 -2.53 -11.78 -3.79
C ILE A 102 -3.52 -10.64 -3.62
N LYS A 103 -4.23 -10.64 -2.48
CA LYS A 103 -5.17 -9.59 -2.14
C LYS A 103 -4.47 -8.27 -1.85
N THR A 104 -3.39 -8.29 -1.07
CA THR A 104 -2.63 -7.09 -0.71
C THR A 104 -1.92 -6.51 -1.93
N LEU A 105 -1.40 -7.35 -2.81
CA LEU A 105 -0.83 -6.93 -4.09
C LEU A 105 -1.88 -6.29 -5.02
N ALA A 106 -3.08 -6.89 -5.13
CA ALA A 106 -4.17 -6.36 -5.95
C ALA A 106 -4.74 -5.04 -5.40
N LEU A 107 -4.88 -4.91 -4.08
CA LEU A 107 -5.31 -3.65 -3.46
C LEU A 107 -4.23 -2.57 -3.58
N GLY A 108 -2.96 -2.94 -3.37
CA GLY A 108 -1.83 -2.03 -3.49
C GLY A 108 -1.65 -1.49 -4.90
N SER A 109 -1.79 -2.33 -5.94
CA SER A 109 -1.71 -1.87 -7.33
C SER A 109 -2.83 -0.90 -7.72
N VAL A 110 -4.06 -1.15 -7.25
CA VAL A 110 -5.19 -0.22 -7.43
C VAL A 110 -4.91 1.11 -6.72
N LEU A 111 -4.42 1.07 -5.48
CA LEU A 111 -4.05 2.28 -4.72
C LEU A 111 -2.95 3.09 -5.41
N ILE A 112 -1.91 2.44 -5.92
CA ILE A 112 -0.82 3.11 -6.66
C ILE A 112 -1.37 3.77 -7.93
N THR A 113 -2.26 3.09 -8.65
CA THR A 113 -2.89 3.63 -9.87
C THR A 113 -3.77 4.84 -9.54
N PHE A 114 -4.53 4.77 -8.44
CA PHE A 114 -5.32 5.90 -7.96
C PHE A 114 -4.44 7.08 -7.52
N ALA A 115 -3.34 6.82 -6.82
CA ALA A 115 -2.39 7.86 -6.40
C ALA A 115 -1.76 8.58 -7.60
N LEU A 116 -1.45 7.87 -8.69
CA LEU A 116 -0.96 8.44 -9.94
C LEU A 116 -2.01 9.31 -10.67
N PHE A 117 -3.30 9.04 -10.49
CA PHE A 117 -4.39 9.75 -11.15
C PHE A 117 -4.90 10.99 -10.39
N ILE A 118 -4.62 11.08 -9.07
CA ILE A 118 -5.16 12.13 -8.19
C ILE A 118 -4.25 13.35 -8.06
N GLN A 119 -2.99 13.26 -8.48
CA GLN A 119 -1.92 14.28 -8.39
C GLN A 119 -1.57 14.93 -9.74
#